data_AF-A0A7C5DRZ6-F1
#
_entry.id   AF-A0A7C5DRZ6-F1
#
_cell.length_a   1.000
_cell.length_b   1.000
_cell.length_c   1.000
_cell.angle_alpha   90.00
_cell.angle_beta   90.00
_cell.angle_gamma   90.00
#
_symmetry.space_group_name_H-M   'P 1'
#
loop_
_entity.id
_entity.type
_entity.pdbx_description
1 polymer ?
#
loop_
_entity_poly.entity_id
_entity_poly.type
_entity_poly.pdbx_seq_one_letter_code
_entity_poly.pdbx_strand_id
1 'polypeptide(L)'
;KKLIEKRLEKRLKKGMIAEVKKLKKGGLSWKRLDEFGLEYRQISRYLQGKISKQEMTEKLKQDIINFAKRQMVWWKNDKRIHWINNYKEAEKLVKNFLENKKSGD
;
A
#
# COMPACT_ATOMS: atom_id res chain seq x y z
N LYS A 1 6.81 -12.26 -1.60
CA LYS A 1 5.43 -12.62 -2.00
C LYS A 1 4.59 -13.04 -0.79
N LYS A 2 5.02 -14.06 -0.01
CA LYS A 2 4.32 -14.55 1.21
C LYS A 2 3.90 -13.47 2.22
N LEU A 3 4.74 -12.45 2.47
CA LEU A 3 4.40 -11.35 3.39
C LEU A 3 3.26 -10.45 2.88
N ILE A 4 3.21 -10.20 1.57
CA ILE A 4 2.15 -9.40 0.94
C ILE A 4 0.82 -10.16 1.03
N GLU A 5 0.83 -11.46 0.74
CA GLU A 5 -0.33 -12.35 0.87
C GLU A 5 -0.86 -12.35 2.29
N LYS A 6 -0.02 -12.62 3.29
CA LYS A 6 -0.40 -12.62 4.70
C LYS A 6 -1.00 -11.28 5.15
N ARG A 7 -0.43 -10.16 4.70
CA ARG A 7 -0.95 -8.82 4.99
C ARG A 7 -2.29 -8.56 4.32
N LEU A 8 -2.44 -8.96 3.05
CA LEU A 8 -3.68 -8.80 2.30
C LEU A 8 -4.81 -9.59 2.96
N GLU A 9 -4.58 -10.86 3.28
CA GLU A 9 -5.55 -11.69 3.98
C GLU A 9 -5.97 -11.07 5.32
N LYS A 10 -5.01 -10.59 6.11
CA LYS A 10 -5.30 -9.92 7.38
C LYS A 10 -6.18 -8.68 7.17
N ARG A 11 -5.92 -7.87 6.14
CA ARG A 11 -6.73 -6.68 5.83
C ARG A 11 -8.15 -7.04 5.38
N LEU A 12 -8.29 -8.04 4.51
CA LEU A 12 -9.59 -8.53 4.08
C LEU A 12 -10.41 -9.08 5.26
N LYS A 13 -9.77 -9.86 6.14
CA LYS A 13 -10.40 -10.39 7.37
C LYS A 13 -10.76 -9.29 8.37
N LYS A 14 -9.99 -8.20 8.42
CA LYS A 14 -10.26 -7.02 9.28
C LYS A 14 -11.43 -6.15 8.81
N GLY A 15 -12.20 -6.57 7.81
CA GLY A 15 -13.44 -5.89 7.43
C GLY A 15 -13.30 -4.88 6.30
N MET A 16 -12.22 -4.93 5.50
CA MET A 16 -12.04 -3.99 4.39
C MET A 16 -13.19 -4.02 3.37
N ILE A 17 -13.77 -5.20 3.10
CA ILE A 17 -14.95 -5.30 2.24
C ILE A 17 -16.16 -4.58 2.86
N ALA A 18 -16.34 -4.70 4.18
CA ALA A 18 -17.43 -4.04 4.89
C ALA A 18 -17.29 -2.51 4.86
N GLU A 19 -16.06 -1.99 4.96
CA GLU A 19 -15.76 -0.57 4.80
C GLU A 19 -16.20 -0.05 3.43
N VAL A 20 -15.81 -0.72 2.33
CA VAL A 20 -16.22 -0.31 0.97
C VAL A 20 -17.74 -0.37 0.80
N LYS A 21 -18.40 -1.40 1.35
CA LYS A 21 -19.88 -1.48 1.36
C LYS A 21 -20.50 -0.29 2.11
N LYS A 22 -19.95 0.09 3.26
CA LYS A 22 -20.43 1.24 4.06
C LYS A 22 -20.28 2.54 3.29
N LEU A 23 -19.11 2.77 2.68
CA LEU A 23 -18.85 3.94 1.85
C LEU A 23 -19.80 4.01 0.66
N LYS A 24 -20.07 2.87 0.01
CA LYS A 24 -21.04 2.81 -1.09
C LYS A 24 -22.46 3.14 -0.62
N LYS A 25 -22.89 2.60 0.52
CA LYS A 25 -24.19 2.91 1.14
C LYS A 25 -24.31 4.39 1.52
N GLY A 26 -23.19 5.03 1.88
CA GLY A 26 -23.10 6.46 2.16
C GLY A 26 -23.15 7.37 0.92
N GLY A 27 -23.43 6.84 -0.28
CA GLY A 27 -23.68 7.64 -1.48
C GLY A 27 -22.49 7.80 -2.42
N LEU A 28 -21.31 7.27 -2.08
CA LEU A 28 -20.16 7.33 -2.99
C LEU A 28 -20.43 6.58 -4.30
N SER A 29 -20.01 7.18 -5.43
CA SER A 29 -20.10 6.53 -6.72
C SER A 29 -19.07 5.40 -6.85
N TRP A 30 -19.34 4.41 -7.70
CA TRP A 30 -18.37 3.35 -7.99
C TRP A 30 -17.07 3.91 -8.58
N LYS A 31 -17.19 4.95 -9.42
CA LYS A 31 -16.05 5.67 -9.98
C LYS A 31 -15.17 6.24 -8.88
N ARG A 32 -15.78 6.91 -7.89
CA ARG A 32 -15.05 7.52 -6.78
C ARG A 32 -14.33 6.49 -5.91
N LEU A 33 -14.96 5.34 -5.66
CA LEU A 33 -14.33 4.24 -4.94
C LEU A 33 -13.15 3.62 -5.72
N ASP A 34 -13.25 3.51 -7.05
CA ASP A 34 -12.17 2.98 -7.89
C ASP A 34 -10.90 3.87 -7.89
N GLU A 35 -11.08 5.17 -7.65
CA GLU A 35 -10.00 6.17 -7.56
C GLU A 35 -9.22 6.13 -6.24
N PHE A 36 -9.80 5.59 -5.15
CA PHE A 36 -9.18 5.65 -3.81
C PHE A 36 -7.95 4.76 -3.65
N GLY A 37 -7.74 3.78 -4.52
CA GLY A 37 -6.58 2.91 -4.49
C GLY A 37 -6.88 1.49 -4.93
N LEU A 38 -5.86 0.65 -4.89
CA LEU A 38 -5.89 -0.71 -5.43
C LEU A 38 -6.97 -1.56 -4.75
N GLU A 39 -7.05 -1.48 -3.43
CA GLU A 39 -7.98 -2.27 -2.64
C GLU A 39 -9.43 -1.85 -2.91
N TYR A 40 -9.72 -0.54 -2.89
CA TYR A 40 -11.06 -0.02 -3.14
C TYR A 40 -11.50 -0.32 -4.58
N ARG A 41 -10.60 -0.21 -5.55
CA ARG A 41 -10.83 -0.61 -6.96
C ARG A 41 -11.25 -2.06 -7.09
N GLN A 42 -10.44 -3.00 -6.60
CA GLN A 42 -10.74 -4.42 -6.77
C GLN A 42 -11.98 -4.83 -5.99
N ILE A 43 -12.15 -4.34 -4.75
CA ILE A 43 -13.35 -4.60 -3.95
C ILE A 43 -14.59 -4.02 -4.63
N SER A 44 -14.51 -2.81 -5.20
CA SER A 44 -15.64 -2.21 -5.92
C SER A 44 -16.07 -3.05 -7.12
N ARG A 45 -15.12 -3.63 -7.86
CA ARG A 45 -15.42 -4.52 -8.99
C ARG A 45 -16.09 -5.81 -8.53
N TYR A 46 -15.63 -6.38 -7.41
CA TYR A 46 -16.26 -7.53 -6.77
C TYR A 46 -17.69 -7.21 -6.32
N LEU A 47 -17.89 -6.07 -5.64
CA LEU A 47 -19.22 -5.67 -5.14
C LEU A 47 -20.21 -5.32 -6.28
N GLN A 48 -19.70 -4.98 -7.46
CA GLN A 48 -20.51 -4.81 -8.68
C GLN A 48 -20.81 -6.13 -9.41
N GLY A 49 -20.31 -7.28 -8.92
CA GLY A 49 -20.48 -8.57 -9.58
C GLY A 49 -19.63 -8.76 -10.84
N LYS A 50 -18.66 -7.87 -11.12
CA LYS A 50 -17.83 -7.91 -12.34
C LYS A 50 -16.72 -8.96 -12.27
N ILE A 51 -16.34 -9.37 -11.06
CA ILE A 51 -15.31 -10.39 -10.80
C ILE A 51 -15.72 -11.18 -9.55
N SER A 52 -15.28 -12.42 -9.47
CA SER A 52 -15.43 -13.27 -8.28
C SER A 52 -14.54 -12.77 -7.12
N LYS A 53 -14.84 -13.24 -5.90
CA LYS A 53 -14.02 -12.95 -4.71
C LYS A 53 -12.59 -13.49 -4.85
N GLN A 54 -12.43 -14.64 -5.51
CA GLN A 54 -11.12 -15.24 -5.75
C GLN A 54 -10.32 -14.39 -6.73
N GLU A 55 -10.90 -14.00 -7.86
CA GLU A 55 -10.26 -13.11 -8.82
C GLU A 55 -9.93 -11.75 -8.22
N MET A 56 -10.81 -11.17 -7.41
CA MET A 56 -10.55 -9.94 -6.69
C MET A 56 -9.29 -10.05 -5.83
N THR A 57 -9.17 -11.16 -5.08
CA THR A 57 -8.03 -11.38 -4.18
C THR A 57 -6.74 -11.54 -4.98
N GLU A 58 -6.78 -12.31 -6.07
CA GLU A 58 -5.60 -12.53 -6.92
C GLU A 58 -5.16 -11.26 -7.66
N LYS A 59 -6.10 -10.53 -8.27
CA LYS A 59 -5.83 -9.26 -8.95
C LYS A 59 -5.27 -8.23 -7.98
N LEU A 60 -5.86 -8.11 -6.78
CA LEU A 60 -5.37 -7.18 -5.77
C LEU A 60 -3.95 -7.53 -5.31
N LYS A 61 -3.65 -8.82 -5.10
CA LYS A 61 -2.31 -9.27 -4.78
C LYS A 61 -1.31 -8.87 -5.86
N GLN A 62 -1.65 -9.14 -7.12
CA GLN A 62 -0.79 -8.81 -8.26
C GLN A 62 -0.57 -7.29 -8.39
N ASP A 63 -1.62 -6.50 -8.20
CA ASP A 63 -1.55 -5.04 -8.22
C ASP A 63 -0.62 -4.51 -7.13
N ILE A 64 -0.70 -5.05 -5.90
CA ILE A 64 0.19 -4.67 -4.79
C ILE A 64 1.65 -5.02 -5.10
N ILE A 65 1.90 -6.20 -5.69
CA ILE A 65 3.26 -6.62 -6.11
C ILE A 65 3.81 -5.66 -7.16
N ASN A 66 3.01 -5.36 -8.19
CA ASN A 66 3.41 -4.45 -9.26
C ASN A 66 3.65 -3.04 -8.74
N PHE A 67 2.82 -2.56 -7.80
CA PHE A 67 3.02 -1.28 -7.15
C PHE A 67 4.32 -1.25 -6.35
N ALA A 68 4.61 -2.26 -5.53
CA ALA A 68 5.86 -2.35 -4.77
C ALA A 68 7.09 -2.39 -5.70
N LYS A 69 7.03 -3.09 -6.83
CA LYS A 69 8.10 -3.08 -7.84
C LYS A 69 8.33 -1.68 -8.41
N ARG A 70 7.25 -0.96 -8.77
CA ARG A 70 7.34 0.42 -9.25
C ARG A 70 7.95 1.36 -8.21
N GLN A 71 7.57 1.21 -6.94
CA GLN A 71 8.18 1.98 -5.84
C GLN A 71 9.69 1.74 -5.78
N MET A 72 10.14 0.49 -5.85
CA MET A 72 11.57 0.16 -5.86
C MET A 72 12.32 0.79 -7.05
N VAL A 73 11.73 0.77 -8.25
CA VAL A 73 12.32 1.41 -9.43
C VAL A 73 12.43 2.92 -9.22
N TRP A 74 11.38 3.56 -8.71
CA TRP A 74 11.37 5.00 -8.47
C TRP A 74 12.39 5.40 -7.41
N TRP A 75 12.46 4.66 -6.29
CA TRP A 75 13.43 4.89 -5.22
C TRP A 75 14.87 4.61 -5.65
N LYS A 76 15.12 3.66 -6.55
CA LYS A 76 16.48 3.38 -7.05
C LYS A 76 17.11 4.59 -7.75
N ASN A 77 16.30 5.48 -8.34
CA ASN A 77 16.78 6.65 -9.06
C ASN A 77 17.06 7.86 -8.15
N ASP A 78 16.59 7.84 -6.89
CA ASP A 78 16.82 8.93 -5.94
C ASP A 78 18.08 8.67 -5.10
N LYS A 79 19.16 9.36 -5.44
CA LYS A 79 20.47 9.25 -4.76
C LYS A 79 20.45 9.75 -3.31
N ARG A 80 19.40 10.46 -2.88
CA ARG A 80 19.24 10.94 -1.50
C ARG A 80 18.74 9.85 -0.56
N ILE A 81 18.24 8.74 -1.10
CA ILE A 81 17.69 7.65 -0.30
C ILE A 81 18.83 6.81 0.28
N HIS A 82 18.87 6.76 1.61
CA HIS A 82 19.72 5.82 2.35
C HIS A 82 18.95 4.52 2.62
N TRP A 83 19.38 3.43 2.00
CA TRP A 83 18.80 2.10 2.23
C TRP A 83 19.35 1.49 3.52
N ILE A 84 18.46 0.98 4.36
CA ILE A 84 18.79 0.40 5.67
C ILE A 84 18.30 -1.04 5.77
N ASN A 85 19.05 -1.89 6.46
CA ASN A 85 18.70 -3.29 6.68
C ASN A 85 18.15 -3.56 8.09
N ASN A 86 18.39 -2.65 9.04
CA ASN A 86 18.00 -2.81 10.43
C ASN A 86 17.83 -1.44 11.13
N TYR A 87 17.26 -1.47 12.34
CA TYR A 87 17.00 -0.28 13.13
C TYR A 87 18.27 0.45 13.60
N LYS A 88 19.39 -0.25 13.82
CA LYS A 88 20.65 0.37 14.28
C LYS A 88 21.23 1.30 13.21
N GLU A 89 21.17 0.88 11.95
CA GLU A 89 21.56 1.71 10.81
C GLU A 89 20.69 2.97 10.70
N ALA A 90 19.36 2.82 10.89
CA ALA A 90 18.43 3.93 10.90
C ALA A 90 18.77 4.95 11.99
N GLU A 91 18.99 4.48 13.22
CA GLU A 91 19.32 5.32 14.37
C GLU A 91 20.61 6.11 14.13
N LYS A 92 21.66 5.47 13.60
CA LYS A 92 22.93 6.13 13.28
C LYS A 92 22.76 7.23 12.26
N LEU A 93 22.03 6.98 11.16
CA LEU A 93 21.79 7.98 10.12
C LEU A 93 21.02 9.19 10.66
N VAL A 94 20.01 8.94 11.50
CA VAL A 94 19.21 10.01 12.12
C VAL A 94 20.06 10.83 13.08
N LYS A 95 20.91 10.21 13.92
CA LYS A 95 21.82 10.93 14.82
C LYS A 95 22.77 11.85 14.05
N ASN A 96 23.45 11.30 13.04
CA ASN A 96 24.37 12.08 12.20
C ASN A 96 23.66 13.26 11.51
N PHE A 97 22.43 13.06 11.04
CA PHE A 97 21.64 14.14 10.43
C PHE A 97 21.32 15.26 11.42
N LEU A 98 20.96 14.92 12.66
CA LEU A 98 20.65 15.90 13.70
C LEU A 98 21.89 16.64 14.21
N GLU A 99 23.04 15.97 14.30
CA GLU A 99 24.31 16.58 14.74
C GLU A 99 24.87 17.54 13.70
N ASN A 100 24.89 17.16 12.41
CA ASN A 100 25.34 18.03 11.33
C ASN A 100 24.49 19.30 11.18
N LYS A 101 23.23 19.26 11.64
CA LYS A 101 22.34 20.42 11.64
C LYS A 101 22.66 21.42 12.75
N LYS A 102 23.35 21.01 13.82
CA LYS A 102 23.73 21.87 14.95
C LYS A 102 25.03 22.64 14.72
N SER A 103 25.87 22.21 13.77
CA SER A 103 27.17 22.83 13.49
C SER A 103 27.12 23.90 12.39
N GLY A 104 25.94 24.18 11.84
CA GLY A 104 25.73 25.10 10.71
C GLY A 104 24.81 26.29 11.01
N ASP A 105 24.45 26.51 12.28
CA ASP A 105 23.75 27.70 12.79
C ASP A 105 24.70 28.54 13.67
#